data_AF-A0A357V5S0-F1
#
_entry.id   AF-A0A357V5S0-F1
#
_cell.length_a   1.000
_cell.length_b   1.000
_cell.length_c   1.000
_cell.angle_alpha   90.00
_cell.angle_beta   90.00
_cell.angle_gamma   90.00
#
_symmetry.space_group_name_H-M   'P 1'
#
loop_
_entity.id
_entity.type
_entity.pdbx_description
1 polymer ?
#
loop_
_entity_poly.entity_id
_entity_poly.type
_entity_poly.pdbx_seq_one_letter_code
_entity_poly.pdbx_strand_id
1 'polypeptide(L)' 'LRIAGRSRLNIIISGGTGSGKTTLLNALSRMIDPGERIVTIEDAAELQLQQPHVVRLETRPANLEGEGEITQR' A
#
# COMPACT_ATOMS: atom_id res chain seq x y z
N LEU A 1 -5.42 -18.02 -2.77
CA LEU A 1 -4.95 -16.72 -2.25
C LEU A 1 -4.65 -16.70 -0.75
N ARG A 2 -5.43 -17.36 0.12
CA ARG A 2 -5.19 -17.36 1.57
C ARG A 2 -3.80 -17.83 2.01
N ILE A 3 -3.28 -18.90 1.38
CA ILE A 3 -1.91 -19.38 1.65
C ILE A 3 -0.91 -18.32 1.19
N ALA A 4 -1.04 -17.85 -0.05
CA ALA A 4 -0.17 -16.81 -0.60
C ALA A 4 -0.16 -15.52 0.24
N GLY A 5 -1.30 -15.08 0.79
CA GLY A 5 -1.38 -13.89 1.65
C GLY A 5 -0.81 -14.08 3.06
N ARG A 6 -0.63 -15.31 3.53
CA ARG A 6 0.08 -15.63 4.78
C ARG A 6 1.55 -15.95 4.57
N SER A 7 1.90 -16.33 3.34
CA SER A 7 3.28 -16.57 2.93
C SER A 7 3.94 -15.24 2.53
N ARG A 8 5.23 -15.09 2.79
CA ARG A 8 6.01 -13.91 2.38
C ARG A 8 6.37 -13.96 0.89
N LEU A 9 5.35 -14.08 0.04
CA LEU A 9 5.50 -14.11 -1.41
C LEU A 9 5.35 -12.71 -1.99
N ASN A 10 6.10 -12.44 -3.05
CA ASN A 10 5.89 -11.25 -3.87
C ASN A 10 4.63 -11.46 -4.72
N ILE A 11 3.64 -10.58 -4.57
CA ILE A 11 2.35 -10.65 -5.25
C ILE A 11 2.12 -9.35 -6.00
N ILE A 12 1.79 -9.45 -7.29
CA ILE A 12 1.37 -8.32 -8.13
C ILE A 12 -0.13 -8.45 -8.39
N ILE A 13 -0.88 -7.38 -8.16
CA ILE A 13 -2.32 -7.30 -8.46
C ILE A 13 -2.51 -6.34 -9.62
N SER A 14 -2.96 -6.86 -10.77
CA SER A 14 -3.15 -6.09 -12.02
C SER A 14 -4.59 -6.14 -12.52
N GLY A 15 -5.01 -5.13 -13.28
CA GLY A 15 -6.36 -5.00 -13.82
C GLY A 15 -6.70 -3.55 -14.20
N GLY A 16 -7.78 -3.35 -14.95
CA GLY A 16 -8.23 -2.02 -15.38
C GLY A 16 -8.65 -1.10 -14.22
N THR A 17 -8.86 0.18 -14.50
CA THR A 17 -9.43 1.14 -13.51
C THR A 17 -10.79 0.65 -13.02
N GLY A 18 -11.05 0.73 -11.71
CA GLY A 18 -12.31 0.27 -11.12
C GLY A 18 -12.47 -1.25 -10.97
N SER A 19 -11.48 -2.06 -11.38
CA SER A 19 -11.57 -3.54 -11.30
C SER A 19 -11.40 -4.13 -9.88
N GLY A 20 -11.33 -3.30 -8.84
CA GLY A 20 -11.20 -3.73 -7.44
C GLY A 20 -9.79 -4.11 -6.98
N LYS A 21 -8.72 -3.62 -7.63
CA LYS A 21 -7.32 -3.92 -7.22
C LYS A 21 -7.03 -3.52 -5.77
N THR A 22 -7.27 -2.26 -5.41
CA THR A 22 -7.08 -1.76 -4.04
C THR A 22 -7.94 -2.53 -3.04
N THR A 23 -9.18 -2.88 -3.42
CA THR A 23 -10.08 -3.69 -2.59
C THR A 23 -9.48 -5.07 -2.31
N LEU A 24 -8.96 -5.76 -3.33
CA LEU A 24 -8.32 -7.06 -3.15
C LEU A 24 -7.04 -6.94 -2.30
N LEU A 25 -6.24 -5.90 -2.51
CA LEU A 25 -5.05 -5.64 -1.72
C LEU A 25 -5.41 -5.46 -0.23
N ASN A 26 -6.42 -4.64 0.08
CA ASN A 26 -6.91 -4.44 1.44
C ASN A 26 -7.48 -5.74 2.07
N ALA A 27 -8.09 -6.62 1.27
CA ALA A 27 -8.55 -7.92 1.77
C ALA A 27 -7.38 -8.86 2.10
N LEU A 28 -6.34 -8.89 1.26
CA LEU A 28 -5.14 -9.69 1.47
C LEU A 28 -4.28 -9.16 2.62
N SER A 29 -4.22 -7.84 2.80
CA SER A 29 -3.40 -7.23 3.86
C SER A 29 -3.86 -7.63 5.27
N ARG A 30 -5.14 -8.00 5.46
CA ARG A 30 -5.65 -8.57 6.72
C ARG A 30 -5.01 -9.90 7.11
N MET A 31 -4.29 -10.54 6.18
CA MET A 31 -3.61 -11.82 6.41
C MET A 31 -2.17 -11.66 6.88
N ILE A 32 -1.62 -10.44 6.83
CA ILE A 32 -0.27 -10.14 7.30
C ILE A 32 -0.24 -10.26 8.83
N ASP A 33 0.73 -11.03 9.33
CA ASP A 33 0.91 -11.27 10.77
C ASP A 33 1.16 -9.95 11.53
N PRO A 34 0.56 -9.74 12.73
CA PRO A 34 0.72 -8.51 13.49
C PRO A 34 2.16 -8.16 13.89
N GLY A 35 3.08 -9.13 13.92
CA GLY A 35 4.50 -8.92 14.20
C GLY A 35 5.32 -8.41 13.01
N GLU A 36 4.74 -8.39 11.81
CA GLU A 36 5.41 -7.90 10.60
C GLU A 36 5.43 -6.37 10.55
N ARG A 37 6.48 -5.81 9.96
CA ARG A 37 6.60 -4.36 9.71
C ARG A 37 6.17 -4.07 8.28
N ILE A 38 5.30 -3.10 8.11
CA ILE A 38 4.73 -2.75 6.81
C ILE A 38 5.09 -1.31 6.47
N VAL A 39 5.54 -1.11 5.24
CA VAL A 39 5.72 0.22 4.64
C VAL A 39 4.77 0.32 3.46
N THR A 40 3.89 1.31 3.45
CA THR A 40 3.09 1.66 2.27
C THR A 40 3.72 2.85 1.56
N ILE A 41 3.70 2.82 0.23
CA ILE A 41 4.13 3.92 -0.64
C ILE A 41 2.99 4.13 -1.62
N GLU A 42 2.32 5.27 -1.53
CA GLU A 42 1.11 5.57 -2.31
C GLU A 42 1.18 7.00 -2.86
N ASP A 43 0.52 7.25 -4.00
CA ASP A 43 0.37 8.64 -4.48
C ASP A 43 -0.74 9.39 -3.75
N ALA A 44 -1.80 8.67 -3.40
CA ALA A 44 -2.84 9.10 -2.48
C ALA A 44 -3.09 7.97 -1.50
N ALA A 45 -3.06 8.27 -0.20
CA ALA A 45 -3.13 7.22 0.82
C ALA A 45 -4.53 6.59 0.91
N GLU A 46 -4.74 5.42 0.29
CA GLU A 46 -6.01 4.68 0.29
C GLU A 46 -6.01 3.50 1.27
N LEU A 47 -4.84 2.90 1.54
CA LEU A 47 -4.74 1.69 2.35
C LEU A 47 -4.91 1.98 3.85
N GLN A 48 -5.77 1.20 4.51
CA GLN A 48 -6.05 1.32 5.94
C GLN A 48 -5.70 0.01 6.65
N LEU A 49 -4.40 -0.21 6.82
CA LEU A 49 -3.86 -1.41 7.46
C LEU A 49 -4.10 -1.38 8.97
N GLN A 50 -4.43 -2.55 9.55
CA GLN A 50 -4.80 -2.68 10.97
C GLN A 50 -3.64 -3.15 11.86
N GLN A 51 -2.50 -3.48 11.25
CA GLN A 51 -1.32 -3.97 11.96
C GLN A 51 -0.69 -2.85 12.81
N PRO A 52 -0.05 -3.18 13.95
CA PRO A 52 0.53 -2.18 14.85
C PRO A 52 1.79 -1.49 14.30
N HIS A 53 2.48 -2.11 13.34
CA HIS A 53 3.77 -1.64 12.82
C HIS A 53 3.67 -1.19 11.36
N VAL A 54 2.96 -0.09 11.11
CA VAL A 54 2.73 0.46 9.77
C VAL A 54 3.37 1.84 9.64
N VAL A 55 4.24 2.00 8.64
CA VAL A 55 4.75 3.30 8.18
C VAL A 55 4.06 3.62 6.86
N ARG A 56 3.47 4.82 6.75
CA ARG A 56 2.81 5.30 5.54
C ARG A 56 3.66 6.38 4.89
N LEU A 57 4.05 6.15 3.64
CA LEU A 57 4.74 7.11 2.80
C LEU A 57 3.79 7.52 1.68
N GLU A 58 3.65 8.82 1.47
CA GLU A 58 2.79 9.39 0.45
C GLU A 58 3.63 10.32 -0.42
N THR A 59 3.44 10.26 -1.74
CA THR A 59 4.03 11.27 -2.61
C THR A 59 3.33 12.60 -2.39
N ARG A 60 4.04 13.68 -2.69
CA ARG A 60 3.47 15.02 -2.58
C ARG A 60 3.87 15.81 -3.80
N PRO A 61 2.93 16.36 -4.57
CA PRO A 61 3.29 17.28 -5.65
C PRO A 61 3.95 18.53 -5.06
N ALA A 62 4.73 19.23 -5.87
CA ALA A 62 5.24 20.54 -5.48
C ALA A 62 4.11 21.50 -5.10
N ASN A 63 4.38 22.41 -4.15
CA ASN A 63 3.48 23.53 -3.86
C ASN A 63 3.42 24.53 -5.04
N LEU A 64 2.63 25.59 -4.89
CA LEU A 64 2.49 26.63 -5.92
C LEU A 64 3.82 27.33 -6.25
N GLU A 65 4.76 27.36 -5.30
CA GLU A 65 6.11 27.89 -5.50
C GLU A 65 7.08 26.90 -6.19
N GLY A 66 6.64 25.68 -6.50
CA GLY A 66 7.48 24.65 -7.13
C GLY A 66 8.38 23.89 -6.14
N GLU A 67 8.17 24.03 -4.85
CA GLU A 67 8.96 23.44 -3.77
C GLU A 67 8.24 22.28 -3.07
N GLY A 68 9.03 21.46 -2.36
CA GLY A 68 8.49 20.45 -1.45
C GLY A 68 7.91 19.20 -2.13
N GLU A 69 8.22 18.96 -3.40
CA GLU A 69 7.90 17.70 -4.07
C GLU A 69 8.53 16.49 -3.35
N ILE A 70 7.76 15.41 -3.23
CA ILE A 70 8.22 14.11 -2.76
C ILE A 70 7.80 13.07 -3.79
N THR A 71 8.78 12.41 -4.41
CA THR A 71 8.54 11.36 -5.41
C THR A 71 8.76 9.96 -4.80
N GLN A 72 8.31 8.91 -5.50
CA GLN A 72 8.51 7.51 -5.06
C GLN A 72 9.94 6.98 -5.24
N ARG A 73 10.86 7.79 -5.79
CA ARG A 73 12.22 7.37 -6.17
C ARG A 73 13.28 7.82 -5.17
#